data_AF-A0A4R8KNU8-F1
#
_entry.id   AF-A0A4R8KNU8-F1
#
_cell.length_a   1.000
_cell.length_b   1.000
_cell.length_c   1.000
_cell.angle_alpha   90.00
_cell.angle_beta   90.00
_cell.angle_gamma   90.00
#
_symmetry.space_group_name_H-M   'P 1'
#
loop_
_entity.id
_entity.type
_entity.pdbx_description
1 polymer ?
#
loop_
_entity_poly.entity_id
_entity_poly.type
_entity_poly.pdbx_seq_one_letter_code
_entity_poly.pdbx_strand_id
1 'polypeptide(L)'
;MLERDLERGLIEHMRALILELGKGFAFVGSQYHLEVGGQDYYLDLLFYHLRLRCFVVIELKIEEFKPEFAGKMNFYLSAVDDQLRHKDDQPTIGIILCKGRNEVIVEYALRDSSKPMGVAQYQLSPALPPQLQRALPTAEEFAREFPLMSVVNLRIEIERILRDILSDNGLALKTPAGIGTMLRELHQRGLAPASTERFLESLRVMNAAVHGVDVDPMSAEQAVEIGTAFLAELRGMR
;
A
#
# COMPACT_ATOMS: atom_id res chain seq x y z
N MET A 1 2.02 -10.94 2.19
CA MET A 1 1.96 -9.47 2.01
C MET A 1 2.08 -9.24 0.52
N LEU A 2 0.95 -9.08 -0.18
CA LEU A 2 1.02 -8.73 -1.59
C LEU A 2 1.51 -7.29 -1.64
N GLU A 3 2.53 -7.04 -2.46
CA GLU A 3 3.09 -5.73 -2.79
C GLU A 3 2.03 -4.61 -2.89
N ARG A 4 0.86 -4.94 -3.44
CA ARG A 4 -0.31 -4.05 -3.55
C ARG A 4 -0.89 -3.54 -2.23
N ASP A 5 -0.90 -4.34 -1.16
CA ASP A 5 -1.43 -3.92 0.14
C ASP A 5 -0.49 -2.92 0.82
N LEU A 6 0.82 -3.14 0.67
CA LEU A 6 1.87 -2.23 1.14
C LEU A 6 1.82 -0.91 0.36
N GLU A 7 1.69 -1.00 -0.96
CA GLU A 7 1.55 0.14 -1.86
C GLU A 7 0.30 0.96 -1.52
N ARG A 8 -0.87 0.32 -1.32
CA ARG A 8 -2.10 1.01 -0.92
C ARG A 8 -1.98 1.67 0.45
N GLY A 9 -1.41 0.98 1.44
CA GLY A 9 -1.15 1.56 2.75
C GLY A 9 -0.24 2.78 2.64
N LEU A 10 0.82 2.70 1.84
CA LEU A 10 1.75 3.80 1.62
C LEU A 10 1.08 4.98 0.93
N ILE A 11 0.28 4.76 -0.12
CA ILE A 11 -0.52 5.78 -0.82
C ILE A 11 -1.35 6.59 0.18
N GLU A 12 -2.10 5.92 1.05
CA GLU A 12 -3.00 6.59 2.00
C GLU A 12 -2.23 7.47 3.01
N HIS A 13 -1.13 6.96 3.56
CA HIS A 13 -0.30 7.71 4.52
C HIS A 13 0.44 8.87 3.83
N MET A 14 0.93 8.66 2.61
CA MET A 14 1.58 9.68 1.81
C MET A 14 0.63 10.81 1.42
N ARG A 15 -0.63 10.48 1.09
CA ARG A 15 -1.66 11.48 0.83
C ARG A 15 -1.88 12.38 2.05
N ALA A 16 -2.04 11.79 3.23
CA ALA A 16 -2.24 12.53 4.47
C ALA A 16 -1.03 13.45 4.76
N LEU A 17 0.19 12.92 4.69
CA LEU A 17 1.42 13.67 4.92
C LEU A 17 1.55 14.89 4.00
N ILE A 18 1.29 14.73 2.70
CA ILE A 18 1.45 15.81 1.72
C ILE A 18 0.41 16.93 1.96
N LEU A 19 -0.81 16.56 2.36
CA LEU A 19 -1.84 17.53 2.73
C LEU A 19 -1.48 18.28 4.03
N GLU A 20 -0.98 17.56 5.04
CA GLU A 20 -0.53 18.13 6.32
C GLU A 20 0.67 19.06 6.17
N LEU A 21 1.55 18.81 5.20
CA LEU A 21 2.69 19.70 4.89
C LEU A 21 2.26 21.08 4.36
N GLY A 22 0.96 21.28 4.06
CA GLY A 22 0.29 22.59 4.18
C GLY A 22 0.73 23.70 3.22
N LYS A 23 1.48 23.40 2.15
CA LYS A 23 2.12 24.42 1.29
C LYS A 23 1.45 24.64 -0.06
N GLY A 24 0.16 24.30 -0.19
CA GLY A 24 -0.64 24.59 -1.37
C GLY A 24 -0.88 23.40 -2.28
N PHE A 25 -0.68 22.18 -1.80
CA PHE A 25 -1.18 20.99 -2.48
C PHE A 25 -2.68 20.85 -2.27
N ALA A 26 -3.40 20.58 -3.35
CA ALA A 26 -4.80 20.19 -3.38
C ALA A 26 -4.88 18.77 -3.93
N PHE A 27 -5.52 17.87 -3.20
CA PHE A 27 -5.70 16.49 -3.64
C PHE A 27 -6.72 16.42 -4.78
N VAL A 28 -6.34 15.77 -5.87
CA VAL A 28 -7.21 15.56 -7.04
C VAL A 28 -7.74 14.13 -7.05
N GLY A 29 -6.88 13.14 -6.82
CA GLY A 29 -7.31 11.75 -6.74
C GLY A 29 -6.16 10.78 -6.47
N SER A 30 -6.53 9.54 -6.12
CA SER A 30 -5.64 8.40 -5.95
C SER A 30 -6.09 7.29 -6.90
N GLN A 31 -5.15 6.51 -7.44
CA GLN A 31 -5.44 5.56 -8.53
C GLN A 31 -6.21 6.25 -9.66
N TYR A 32 -5.75 7.47 -10.01
CA TYR A 32 -6.44 8.35 -10.95
C TYR A 32 -6.34 7.76 -12.36
N HIS A 33 -7.50 7.48 -12.96
CA HIS A 33 -7.60 6.86 -14.26
C HIS A 33 -7.29 7.86 -15.39
N LEU A 34 -6.46 7.43 -16.34
CA LEU A 34 -6.17 8.11 -17.60
C LEU A 34 -6.40 7.14 -18.75
N GLU A 35 -7.11 7.59 -19.77
CA GLU A 35 -7.23 6.86 -21.04
C GLU A 35 -6.31 7.51 -22.07
N VAL A 36 -5.38 6.76 -22.65
CA VAL A 36 -4.48 7.24 -23.70
C VAL A 36 -4.45 6.23 -24.83
N GLY A 37 -4.89 6.64 -26.02
CA GLY A 37 -4.91 5.75 -27.19
C GLY A 37 -5.78 4.50 -27.02
N GLY A 38 -6.86 4.58 -26.22
CA GLY A 38 -7.74 3.45 -25.91
C GLY A 38 -7.17 2.45 -24.91
N GLN A 39 -6.10 2.80 -24.19
CA GLN A 39 -5.55 2.01 -23.08
C GLN A 39 -5.71 2.76 -21.76
N ASP A 40 -6.03 1.99 -20.71
CA ASP A 40 -6.22 2.50 -19.36
C ASP A 40 -4.90 2.53 -18.58
N TYR A 41 -4.64 3.65 -17.93
CA TYR A 41 -3.52 3.87 -17.03
C TYR A 41 -4.02 4.45 -15.72
N TYR A 42 -3.26 4.21 -14.64
CA TYR A 42 -3.62 4.65 -13.31
C TYR A 42 -2.42 5.34 -12.66
N LEU A 43 -2.60 6.58 -12.22
CA LEU A 43 -1.63 7.32 -11.43
C LEU A 43 -1.84 7.02 -9.95
N ASP A 44 -0.78 6.71 -9.20
CA ASP A 44 -0.95 6.39 -7.78
C ASP A 44 -1.57 7.55 -7.00
N LEU A 45 -1.02 8.74 -7.17
CA LEU A 45 -1.49 9.98 -6.56
C LEU A 45 -1.39 11.15 -7.54
N LEU A 46 -2.47 11.94 -7.63
CA LEU A 46 -2.54 13.18 -8.39
C LEU A 46 -2.94 14.33 -7.48
N PHE A 47 -2.12 15.38 -7.51
CA PHE A 47 -2.35 16.64 -6.80
C PHE A 47 -2.32 17.82 -7.79
N TYR A 48 -2.85 18.95 -7.35
CA TYR A 48 -2.63 20.26 -7.96
C TYR A 48 -1.94 21.18 -6.96
N HIS A 49 -0.89 21.89 -7.36
CA HIS A 49 -0.19 22.83 -6.51
C HIS A 49 -0.64 24.27 -6.79
N LEU A 50 -1.40 24.86 -5.86
CA LEU A 50 -2.05 26.17 -6.00
C LEU A 50 -1.09 27.33 -6.27
N ARG A 51 0.09 27.35 -5.64
CA ARG A 51 1.08 28.44 -5.84
C ARG A 51 1.86 28.32 -7.14
N LEU A 52 2.34 27.11 -7.46
CA LEU A 52 3.07 26.82 -8.69
C LEU A 52 2.15 26.80 -9.91
N ARG A 53 0.84 26.60 -9.68
CA ARG A 53 -0.20 26.43 -10.69
C ARG A 53 0.11 25.30 -11.66
N CYS A 54 0.37 24.10 -11.14
CA CYS A 54 0.63 22.91 -11.94
C CYS A 54 0.06 21.67 -11.28
N PHE A 55 -0.16 20.62 -12.06
CA PHE A 55 -0.39 19.28 -11.51
C PHE A 55 0.91 18.69 -10.96
N VAL A 56 0.78 17.79 -9.99
CA VAL A 56 1.88 17.02 -9.43
C VAL A 56 1.47 15.55 -9.39
N VAL A 57 2.16 14.74 -10.19
CA VAL A 57 1.99 13.29 -10.27
C VAL A 57 3.00 12.64 -9.33
N ILE A 58 2.52 11.76 -8.46
CA ILE A 58 3.37 11.01 -7.53
C ILE A 58 3.16 9.53 -7.77
N GLU A 59 4.24 8.84 -8.12
CA GLU A 59 4.28 7.39 -8.34
C GLU A 59 5.05 6.75 -7.18
N LEU A 60 4.50 5.72 -6.56
CA LEU A 60 5.16 4.97 -5.51
C LEU A 60 5.71 3.64 -6.05
N LYS A 61 6.90 3.27 -5.54
CA LYS A 61 7.58 2.03 -5.88
C LYS A 61 8.19 1.44 -4.62
N ILE A 62 7.76 0.24 -4.25
CA ILE A 62 8.30 -0.47 -3.08
C ILE A 62 9.67 -1.13 -3.35
N GLU A 63 10.11 -1.06 -4.60
CA GLU A 63 11.40 -1.54 -5.08
C GLU A 63 12.40 -0.38 -5.28
N GLU A 64 13.64 -0.75 -5.62
CA GLU A 64 14.67 0.20 -5.99
C GLU A 64 14.33 0.88 -7.32
N PHE A 65 14.78 2.12 -7.49
CA PHE A 65 14.58 2.86 -8.73
C PHE A 65 15.14 2.10 -9.94
N LYS A 66 14.31 1.99 -10.98
CA LYS A 66 14.69 1.48 -12.30
C LYS A 66 14.48 2.56 -13.36
N PRO A 67 15.33 2.63 -14.41
CA PRO A 67 15.19 3.61 -15.48
C PRO A 67 13.80 3.61 -16.16
N GLU A 68 13.15 2.44 -16.25
CA GLU A 68 11.79 2.32 -16.80
C GLU A 68 10.75 3.17 -16.08
N PHE A 69 10.94 3.46 -14.79
CA PHE A 69 10.04 4.34 -14.03
C PHE A 69 10.07 5.77 -14.54
N ALA A 70 11.24 6.26 -14.95
CA ALA A 70 11.36 7.58 -15.58
C ALA A 70 10.64 7.61 -16.94
N GLY A 71 10.71 6.53 -17.72
CA GLY A 71 9.95 6.39 -18.97
C GLY A 71 8.44 6.47 -18.73
N LYS A 72 7.94 5.69 -17.76
CA LYS A 72 6.53 5.70 -17.35
C LYS A 72 6.08 7.08 -16.85
N MET A 73 6.88 7.73 -16.02
CA MET A 73 6.61 9.08 -15.51
C MET A 73 6.56 10.10 -16.66
N ASN A 74 7.50 10.06 -17.61
CA ASN A 74 7.47 10.96 -18.78
C ASN A 74 6.15 10.85 -19.54
N PHE A 75 5.67 9.63 -19.76
CA PHE A 75 4.39 9.37 -20.39
C PHE A 75 3.22 9.97 -19.59
N TYR A 76 3.19 9.76 -18.28
CA TYR A 76 2.16 10.33 -17.40
C TYR A 76 2.13 11.85 -17.41
N LEU A 77 3.29 12.51 -17.35
CA LEU A 77 3.36 13.96 -17.44
C LEU A 77 2.82 14.47 -18.78
N SER A 78 3.07 13.77 -19.89
CA SER A 78 2.48 14.12 -21.20
C SER A 78 0.97 14.01 -21.19
N ALA A 79 0.45 12.88 -20.72
CA ALA A 79 -1.00 12.66 -20.69
C ALA A 79 -1.71 13.70 -19.79
N VAL A 80 -1.15 14.03 -18.63
CA VAL A 80 -1.71 15.05 -17.73
C VAL A 80 -1.62 16.45 -18.34
N ASP A 81 -0.48 16.80 -18.94
CA ASP A 81 -0.30 18.10 -19.60
C ASP A 81 -1.23 18.31 -20.80
N ASP A 82 -1.62 17.23 -21.50
CA ASP A 82 -2.49 17.30 -22.67
C ASP A 82 -3.98 17.21 -22.29
N GLN A 83 -4.34 16.42 -21.28
CA GLN A 83 -5.75 16.13 -20.95
C GLN A 83 -6.32 16.98 -19.83
N LEU A 84 -5.51 17.33 -18.82
CA LEU A 84 -5.99 17.95 -17.58
C LEU A 84 -5.53 19.41 -17.42
N ARG A 85 -4.35 19.72 -17.93
CA ARG A 85 -3.70 21.03 -17.75
C ARG A 85 -4.46 22.14 -18.46
N HIS A 86 -4.76 23.22 -17.74
CA HIS A 86 -5.26 24.44 -18.36
C HIS A 86 -4.13 25.20 -19.06
N LYS A 87 -4.44 25.99 -20.09
CA LYS A 87 -3.44 26.78 -20.84
C LYS A 87 -2.57 27.72 -19.99
N ASP A 88 -3.06 28.11 -18.81
CA ASP A 88 -2.39 29.02 -17.89
C ASP A 88 -1.62 28.29 -16.78
N ASP A 89 -1.69 26.96 -16.74
CA ASP A 89 -0.96 26.14 -15.78
C ASP A 89 0.47 25.90 -16.27
N GLN A 90 1.40 25.86 -15.32
CA GLN A 90 2.78 25.47 -15.53
C GLN A 90 2.88 23.97 -15.84
N PRO A 91 3.98 23.50 -16.44
CA PRO A 91 4.18 22.08 -16.74
C PRO A 91 4.01 21.19 -15.51
N THR A 92 3.37 20.04 -15.70
CA THR A 92 3.13 19.06 -14.63
C THR A 92 4.44 18.52 -14.07
N ILE A 93 4.52 18.40 -12.75
CA ILE A 93 5.70 17.90 -12.04
C ILE A 93 5.54 16.41 -11.70
N GLY A 94 6.57 15.61 -11.94
CA GLY A 94 6.61 14.19 -11.57
C GLY A 94 7.48 13.91 -10.35
N ILE A 95 7.00 13.11 -9.41
CA ILE A 95 7.79 12.64 -8.26
C ILE A 95 7.70 11.12 -8.22
N ILE A 96 8.84 10.46 -8.33
CA ILE A 96 8.95 9.00 -8.18
C ILE A 96 9.49 8.71 -6.79
N LEU A 97 8.75 7.95 -5.99
CA LEU A 97 9.09 7.60 -4.62
C LEU A 97 9.46 6.13 -4.53
N CYS A 98 10.76 5.87 -4.37
CA CYS A 98 11.30 4.51 -4.32
C CYS A 98 11.79 4.15 -2.91
N LYS A 99 11.79 2.85 -2.59
CA LYS A 99 12.42 2.33 -1.36
C LYS A 99 13.92 2.60 -1.32
N GLY A 100 14.56 2.60 -2.49
CA GLY A 100 15.99 2.87 -2.67
C GLY A 100 16.25 3.53 -4.01
N ARG A 101 17.34 4.30 -4.10
CA ARG A 101 17.81 4.89 -5.36
C ARG A 101 19.34 4.82 -5.43
N ASN A 102 19.87 4.42 -6.58
CA ASN A 102 21.27 4.63 -6.92
C ASN A 102 21.39 5.96 -7.67
N GLU A 103 22.15 6.91 -7.12
CA GLU A 103 22.22 8.27 -7.67
C GLU A 103 22.75 8.31 -9.09
N VAL A 104 23.72 7.44 -9.44
CA VAL A 104 24.25 7.33 -10.80
C VAL A 104 23.17 6.85 -11.76
N ILE A 105 22.43 5.81 -11.40
CA ILE A 105 21.34 5.29 -12.26
C ILE A 105 20.25 6.35 -12.45
N VAL A 106 19.88 7.08 -11.39
CA VAL A 106 18.91 8.18 -11.48
C VAL A 106 19.43 9.29 -12.39
N GLU A 107 20.69 9.70 -12.24
CA GLU A 107 21.29 10.74 -13.07
C GLU A 107 21.26 10.33 -14.54
N TYR A 108 21.71 9.10 -14.87
CA TYR A 108 21.68 8.60 -16.25
C TYR A 108 20.26 8.51 -16.81
N ALA A 109 19.27 8.12 -16.01
CA ALA A 109 17.89 8.00 -16.45
C ALA A 109 17.21 9.37 -16.69
N LEU A 110 17.61 10.41 -15.94
CA LEU A 110 17.00 11.73 -16.00
C LEU A 110 17.80 12.77 -16.82
N ARG A 111 19.06 12.48 -17.18
CA ARG A 111 20.00 13.43 -17.80
C ARG A 111 19.42 14.20 -18.99
N ASP A 112 18.71 13.50 -19.87
CA ASP A 112 18.15 14.07 -21.10
C ASP A 112 16.63 14.30 -21.01
N SER A 113 16.04 14.21 -19.82
CA SER A 113 14.61 14.51 -19.62
C SER A 113 14.39 16.02 -19.54
N SER A 114 13.55 16.55 -20.43
CA SER A 114 13.14 17.95 -20.42
C SER A 114 11.93 18.23 -19.52
N LYS A 115 11.25 17.18 -19.05
CA LYS A 115 10.07 17.30 -18.19
C LYS A 115 10.49 17.41 -16.72
N PRO A 116 9.81 18.26 -15.91
CA PRO A 116 10.19 18.45 -14.53
C PRO A 116 9.82 17.22 -13.71
N MET A 117 10.79 16.33 -13.47
CA MET A 117 10.62 15.16 -12.61
C MET A 117 11.80 14.92 -11.69
N GLY A 118 11.53 14.29 -10.55
CA GLY A 118 12.54 13.91 -9.57
C GLY A 118 12.29 12.54 -8.95
N VAL A 119 13.36 11.92 -8.47
CA VAL A 119 13.31 10.66 -7.72
C VAL A 119 13.70 10.93 -6.27
N ALA A 120 12.83 10.59 -5.34
CA ALA A 120 13.11 10.65 -3.92
C ALA A 120 13.01 9.27 -3.27
N GLN A 121 13.84 9.06 -2.26
CA GLN A 121 13.83 7.83 -1.47
C GLN A 121 13.02 8.05 -0.20
N TYR A 122 12.11 7.13 0.11
CA TYR A 122 11.48 7.09 1.42
C TYR A 122 12.20 6.07 2.33
N GLN A 123 12.22 6.35 3.62
CA GLN A 123 12.78 5.45 4.62
C GLN A 123 11.64 4.86 5.46
N LEU A 124 11.50 3.54 5.45
CA LEU A 124 10.64 2.83 6.39
C LEU A 124 11.39 2.72 7.71
N SER A 125 11.04 3.56 8.68
CA SER A 125 11.54 3.42 10.05
C SER A 125 10.53 2.64 10.88
N PRO A 126 10.94 1.56 11.59
CA PRO A 126 10.08 0.91 12.59
C PRO A 126 9.85 1.79 13.83
N ALA A 127 10.62 2.88 13.97
CA ALA A 127 10.47 3.84 15.06
C ALA A 127 9.90 5.15 14.52
N LEU A 128 8.77 5.60 15.11
CA LEU A 128 8.29 6.96 14.93
C LEU A 128 9.33 7.95 15.46
N PRO A 129 9.69 9.01 14.71
CA PRO A 129 10.49 10.11 15.23
C PRO A 129 9.89 10.64 16.54
N PRO A 130 10.71 10.94 17.57
CA PRO A 130 10.21 11.36 18.89
C PRO A 130 9.27 12.56 18.83
N GLN A 131 9.43 13.43 17.84
CA GLN A 131 8.57 14.61 17.65
C GLN A 131 7.16 14.25 17.17
N LEU A 132 7.00 13.11 16.48
CA LEU A 132 5.72 12.65 15.91
C LEU A 132 4.97 11.69 16.83
N GLN A 133 5.63 11.08 17.82
CA GLN A 133 4.99 10.16 18.78
C GLN A 133 3.83 10.77 19.57
N ARG A 134 3.81 12.09 19.73
CA ARG A 134 2.73 12.80 20.43
C ARG A 134 1.64 13.35 19.50
N ALA A 135 1.90 13.38 18.20
CA ALA A 135 1.00 13.95 17.19
C ALA A 135 0.26 12.87 16.39
N LEU A 136 0.76 11.63 16.41
CA LEU A 136 0.15 10.48 15.78
C LEU A 136 -0.56 9.62 16.84
N PRO A 137 -1.76 9.09 16.55
CA PRO A 137 -2.44 8.15 17.43
C PRO A 137 -1.58 6.90 17.62
N THR A 138 -1.67 6.31 18.81
CA THR A 138 -1.06 5.00 19.08
C THR A 138 -1.60 3.94 18.13
N ALA A 139 -0.88 2.83 17.95
CA ALA A 139 -1.37 1.72 17.13
C ALA A 139 -2.74 1.19 17.62
N GLU A 140 -2.99 1.24 18.93
CA GLU A 140 -4.27 0.89 19.54
C GLU A 140 -5.38 1.91 19.24
N GLU A 141 -5.08 3.21 19.29
CA GLU A 141 -6.03 4.29 18.93
C GLU A 141 -6.34 4.29 17.43
N PHE A 142 -5.32 4.14 16.59
CA PHE A 142 -5.47 4.03 15.15
C PHE A 142 -6.30 2.79 14.75
N ALA A 143 -6.10 1.68 15.46
CA ALA A 143 -6.88 0.46 15.26
C ALA A 143 -8.37 0.61 15.63
N ARG A 144 -8.69 1.51 16.57
CA ARG A 144 -10.07 1.87 16.94
C ARG A 144 -10.72 2.81 15.93
N GLU A 145 -9.96 3.79 15.41
CA GLU A 145 -10.48 4.74 14.42
C GLU A 145 -10.61 4.13 13.02
N PHE A 146 -9.77 3.15 12.67
CA PHE A 146 -9.77 2.50 11.36
C PHE A 146 -9.85 0.97 11.47
N PRO A 147 -11.02 0.41 11.84
CA PRO A 147 -11.20 -1.04 12.02
C PRO A 147 -10.81 -1.86 10.80
N LEU A 148 -11.06 -1.34 9.59
CA LEU A 148 -10.73 -2.00 8.33
C LEU A 148 -9.21 -2.17 8.14
N MET A 149 -8.40 -1.22 8.60
CA MET A 149 -6.93 -1.36 8.55
C MET A 149 -6.43 -2.41 9.54
N SER A 150 -7.04 -2.50 10.72
CA SER A 150 -6.77 -3.56 11.70
C SER A 150 -7.05 -4.94 11.12
N VAL A 151 -8.18 -5.10 10.42
CA VAL A 151 -8.56 -6.34 9.72
C VAL A 151 -7.52 -6.73 8.66
N VAL A 152 -7.07 -5.78 7.85
CA VAL A 152 -6.07 -6.01 6.79
C VAL A 152 -4.73 -6.43 7.38
N ASN A 153 -4.22 -5.68 8.36
CA ASN A 153 -2.95 -5.98 9.02
C ASN A 153 -2.96 -7.36 9.66
N LEU A 154 -4.06 -7.69 10.33
CA LEU A 154 -4.22 -8.93 11.05
C LEU A 154 -4.30 -10.13 10.09
N ARG A 155 -5.01 -9.99 8.96
CA ARG A 155 -5.02 -11.02 7.90
C ARG A 155 -3.61 -11.26 7.34
N ILE A 156 -2.85 -10.19 7.08
CA ILE A 156 -1.46 -10.29 6.58
C ILE A 156 -0.59 -11.05 7.57
N GLU A 157 -0.72 -10.74 8.86
CA GLU A 157 0.09 -11.38 9.90
C GLU A 157 -0.25 -12.87 10.08
N ILE A 158 -1.54 -13.21 10.07
CA ILE A 158 -2.00 -14.61 10.09
C ILE A 158 -1.47 -15.37 8.87
N GLU A 159 -1.56 -14.79 7.68
CA GLU A 159 -1.06 -15.41 6.46
C GLU A 159 0.45 -15.68 6.54
N ARG A 160 1.22 -14.74 7.09
CA ARG A 160 2.67 -14.88 7.28
C ARG A 160 2.98 -16.03 8.24
N ILE A 161 2.36 -16.05 9.42
CA ILE A 161 2.65 -17.07 10.43
C ILE A 161 2.23 -18.46 9.95
N LEU A 162 1.11 -18.58 9.22
CA LEU A 162 0.71 -19.86 8.62
C LEU A 162 1.74 -20.37 7.60
N ARG A 163 2.34 -19.49 6.79
CA ARG A 163 3.44 -19.86 5.88
C ARG A 163 4.66 -20.33 6.67
N ASP A 164 5.01 -19.62 7.73
CA ASP A 164 6.15 -19.97 8.60
C ASP A 164 5.93 -21.37 9.22
N ILE A 165 4.76 -21.61 9.83
CA ILE A 165 4.39 -22.92 10.42
C ILE A 165 4.45 -24.04 9.37
N LEU A 166 3.90 -23.82 8.18
CA LEU A 166 3.95 -24.83 7.11
C LEU A 166 5.40 -25.11 6.68
N SER A 167 6.24 -24.07 6.56
CA SER A 167 7.65 -24.22 6.24
C SER A 167 8.40 -25.00 7.31
N ASP A 168 8.19 -24.66 8.59
CA ASP A 168 8.82 -25.32 9.74
C ASP A 168 8.43 -26.81 9.84
N ASN A 169 7.24 -27.16 9.35
CA ASN A 169 6.74 -28.55 9.28
C ASN A 169 7.04 -29.24 7.93
N GLY A 170 7.88 -28.67 7.06
CA GLY A 170 8.30 -29.28 5.80
C GLY A 170 7.23 -29.29 4.69
N LEU A 171 6.18 -28.47 4.83
CA LEU A 171 5.03 -28.37 3.93
C LEU A 171 5.14 -27.15 2.98
N ALA A 172 6.36 -26.84 2.53
CA ALA A 172 6.62 -25.70 1.67
C ALA A 172 5.74 -25.74 0.40
N LEU A 173 4.82 -24.78 0.28
CA LEU A 173 3.89 -24.69 -0.83
C LEU A 173 4.59 -24.20 -2.09
N LYS A 174 4.47 -24.95 -3.19
CA LYS A 174 5.09 -24.62 -4.49
C LYS A 174 4.45 -23.42 -5.19
N THR A 175 3.26 -23.01 -4.78
CA THR A 175 2.52 -21.88 -5.35
C THR A 175 1.97 -20.96 -4.25
N PRO A 176 1.69 -19.68 -4.56
CA PRO A 176 1.03 -18.79 -3.61
C PRO A 176 -0.34 -19.35 -3.20
N ALA A 177 -0.45 -19.89 -1.99
CA ALA A 177 -1.71 -20.34 -1.44
C ALA A 177 -2.33 -19.26 -0.55
N GLY A 178 -3.66 -19.14 -0.62
CA GLY A 178 -4.42 -18.33 0.33
C GLY A 178 -4.59 -19.04 1.68
N ILE A 179 -4.99 -18.27 2.70
CA ILE A 179 -5.15 -18.73 4.09
C ILE A 179 -5.99 -20.02 4.19
N GLY A 180 -7.13 -20.09 3.50
CA GLY A 180 -8.00 -21.28 3.54
C GLY A 180 -7.33 -22.56 3.02
N THR A 181 -6.41 -22.45 2.05
CA THR A 181 -5.66 -23.62 1.57
C THR A 181 -4.60 -24.04 2.58
N MET A 182 -3.90 -23.08 3.20
CA MET A 182 -2.92 -23.37 4.25
C MET A 182 -3.54 -24.06 5.46
N LEU A 183 -4.72 -23.60 5.89
CA LEU A 183 -5.46 -24.22 7.00
C LEU A 183 -5.94 -25.63 6.69
N ARG A 184 -6.37 -25.89 5.45
CA ARG A 184 -6.71 -27.26 5.02
C ARG A 184 -5.52 -28.20 5.09
N GLU A 185 -4.34 -27.74 4.69
CA GLU A 185 -3.12 -28.54 4.76
C GLU A 185 -2.74 -28.87 6.22
N LEU A 186 -2.80 -27.88 7.11
CA LEU A 186 -2.59 -28.09 8.55
C LEU A 186 -3.61 -29.05 9.15
N HIS A 187 -4.89 -28.94 8.74
CA HIS A 187 -5.96 -29.82 9.22
C HIS A 187 -5.73 -31.28 8.81
N GLN A 188 -5.32 -31.53 7.56
CA GLN A 188 -4.99 -32.88 7.08
C GLN A 188 -3.85 -33.54 7.87
N ARG A 189 -3.01 -32.74 8.53
CA ARG A 189 -1.89 -33.18 9.36
C ARG A 189 -2.21 -33.23 10.86
N GLY A 190 -3.43 -32.86 11.26
CA GLY A 190 -3.80 -32.75 12.67
C GLY A 190 -3.13 -31.58 13.40
N LEU A 191 -2.65 -30.58 12.66
CA LEU A 191 -1.93 -29.40 13.16
C LEU A 191 -2.78 -28.12 13.03
N ALA A 192 -4.08 -28.23 12.74
CA ALA A 192 -4.94 -27.05 12.65
C ALA A 192 -5.24 -26.48 14.05
N PRO A 193 -5.20 -25.15 14.23
CA PRO A 193 -5.67 -24.50 15.45
C PRO A 193 -7.12 -24.89 15.78
N ALA A 194 -7.48 -24.96 17.06
CA ALA A 194 -8.82 -25.27 17.51
C ALA A 194 -9.84 -24.22 17.05
N SER A 195 -9.43 -22.95 16.92
CA SER A 195 -10.31 -21.87 16.46
C SER A 195 -10.42 -21.74 14.93
N THR A 196 -9.94 -22.73 14.15
CA THR A 196 -9.94 -22.70 12.67
C THR A 196 -11.32 -22.47 12.07
N GLU A 197 -12.37 -23.18 12.51
CA GLU A 197 -13.71 -23.02 11.94
C GLU A 197 -14.26 -21.61 12.16
N ARG A 198 -14.17 -21.11 13.39
CA ARG A 198 -14.60 -19.75 13.76
C ARG A 198 -13.82 -18.68 12.98
N PHE A 199 -12.52 -18.90 12.75
CA PHE A 199 -11.70 -17.99 11.97
C PHE A 199 -12.10 -17.98 10.48
N LEU A 200 -12.41 -19.14 9.88
CA LEU A 200 -12.83 -19.22 8.46
C LEU A 200 -14.11 -18.43 8.18
N GLU A 201 -15.02 -18.31 9.15
CA GLU A 201 -16.20 -17.44 9.06
C GLU A 201 -15.80 -15.97 8.95
N SER A 202 -14.85 -15.52 9.78
CA SER A 202 -14.33 -14.15 9.77
C SER A 202 -13.46 -13.84 8.54
N LEU A 203 -12.83 -14.87 7.94
CA LEU A 203 -11.91 -14.71 6.80
C LEU A 203 -12.61 -14.09 5.58
N ARG A 204 -13.93 -14.29 5.41
CA ARG A 204 -14.71 -13.64 4.35
C ARG A 204 -14.69 -12.11 4.50
N VAL A 205 -14.92 -11.63 5.72
CA VAL A 205 -14.87 -10.20 6.06
C VAL A 205 -13.47 -9.64 5.83
N MET A 206 -12.44 -10.40 6.23
CA MET A 206 -11.05 -10.00 6.02
C MET A 206 -10.69 -9.89 4.53
N ASN A 207 -11.17 -10.82 3.69
CA ASN A 207 -10.95 -10.75 2.25
C ASN A 207 -11.71 -9.57 1.62
N ALA A 208 -12.94 -9.31 2.06
CA ALA A 208 -13.72 -8.15 1.59
C ALA A 208 -13.01 -6.82 1.90
N ALA A 209 -12.49 -6.66 3.12
CA ALA A 209 -11.75 -5.47 3.53
C ALA A 209 -10.44 -5.26 2.73
N VAL A 210 -9.72 -6.35 2.43
CA VAL A 210 -8.53 -6.29 1.55
C VAL A 210 -8.90 -5.83 0.15
N HIS A 211 -10.02 -6.29 -0.40
CA HIS A 211 -10.46 -5.92 -1.75
C HIS A 211 -11.17 -4.56 -1.83
N GLY A 212 -11.23 -3.78 -0.73
CA GLY A 212 -11.84 -2.46 -0.72
C GLY A 212 -13.37 -2.51 -0.86
N VAL A 213 -13.97 -3.65 -0.55
CA VAL A 213 -15.42 -3.79 -0.48
C VAL A 213 -15.90 -3.19 0.84
N ASP A 214 -17.01 -2.44 0.82
CA ASP A 214 -17.63 -1.92 2.03
C ASP A 214 -17.98 -3.08 2.98
N VAL A 215 -17.42 -3.01 4.18
CA VAL A 215 -17.66 -3.93 5.28
C VAL A 215 -18.26 -3.11 6.41
N ASP A 216 -19.36 -3.60 6.98
CA ASP A 216 -19.97 -2.89 8.09
C ASP A 216 -19.04 -2.88 9.33
N PRO A 217 -19.03 -1.79 10.12
CA PRO A 217 -18.12 -1.65 11.26
C PRO A 217 -18.22 -2.77 12.29
N MET A 218 -19.42 -3.32 12.53
CA MET A 218 -19.63 -4.40 13.50
C MET A 218 -18.99 -5.71 13.02
N SER A 219 -19.16 -6.07 11.75
CA SER A 219 -18.49 -7.23 11.15
C SER A 219 -16.97 -7.06 11.15
N ALA A 220 -16.46 -5.84 10.91
CA ALA A 220 -15.04 -5.55 10.99
C ALA A 220 -14.50 -5.74 12.42
N GLU A 221 -15.17 -5.20 13.44
CA GLU A 221 -14.81 -5.39 14.85
C GLU A 221 -14.81 -6.87 15.24
N GLN A 222 -15.86 -7.60 14.88
CA GLN A 222 -15.95 -9.03 15.15
C GLN A 222 -14.84 -9.83 14.45
N ALA A 223 -14.47 -9.44 13.22
CA ALA A 223 -13.36 -10.06 12.51
C ALA A 223 -12.01 -9.76 13.17
N VAL A 224 -11.81 -8.54 13.71
CA VAL A 224 -10.61 -8.20 14.50
C VAL A 224 -10.54 -9.06 15.75
N GLU A 225 -11.63 -9.22 16.49
CA GLU A 225 -11.66 -10.01 17.72
C GLU A 225 -11.33 -11.49 17.46
N ILE A 226 -12.06 -12.11 16.52
CA ILE A 226 -11.86 -13.51 16.13
C ILE A 226 -10.45 -13.73 15.60
N GLY A 227 -10.00 -12.83 14.74
CA GLY A 227 -8.68 -12.89 14.15
C GLY A 227 -7.56 -12.71 15.15
N THR A 228 -7.71 -11.83 16.15
CA THR A 228 -6.72 -11.62 17.22
C THR A 228 -6.57 -12.86 18.08
N ALA A 229 -7.68 -13.49 18.45
CA ALA A 229 -7.68 -14.75 19.18
C ALA A 229 -6.99 -15.86 18.36
N PHE A 230 -7.32 -15.97 17.07
CA PHE A 230 -6.71 -16.94 16.16
C PHE A 230 -5.20 -16.73 16.01
N LEU A 231 -4.77 -15.48 15.85
CA LEU A 231 -3.36 -15.11 15.75
C LEU A 231 -2.57 -15.46 17.02
N ALA A 232 -3.16 -15.25 18.19
CA ALA A 232 -2.55 -15.64 19.46
C ALA A 232 -2.37 -17.16 19.56
N GLU A 233 -3.36 -17.94 19.11
CA GLU A 233 -3.26 -19.39 19.05
C GLU A 233 -2.13 -19.86 18.11
N LEU A 234 -2.05 -19.28 16.91
CA LEU A 234 -0.97 -19.58 15.95
C LEU A 234 0.41 -19.28 16.51
N ARG A 235 0.58 -18.16 17.23
CA ARG A 235 1.85 -17.81 17.87
C ARG A 235 2.25 -18.80 18.97
N GLY A 236 1.28 -19.41 19.64
CA GLY A 236 1.52 -20.46 20.64
C GLY A 236 1.90 -21.82 20.06
N MET A 237 1.72 -22.03 18.75
CA MET A 237 2.13 -23.25 18.05
C MET A 237 3.57 -23.21 17.54
N ARG A 238 4.24 -22.06 17.67
CA ARG A 238 5.62 -21.83 17.22
C ARG A 238 6.64 -22.11 18.32
#